data_AF-A0ABD2EKH8-F1
#
_entry.id   AF-A0ABD2EKH8-F1
#
_cell.length_a   1.000
_cell.length_b   1.000
_cell.length_c   1.000
_cell.angle_alpha   90.00
_cell.angle_beta   90.00
_cell.angle_gamma   90.00
#
_symmetry.space_group_name_H-M   'P 1'
#
loop_
_entity.id
_entity.type
_entity.pdbx_description
1 polymer ?
#
loop_
_entity_poly.entity_id
_entity_poly.type
_entity_poly.pdbx_seq_one_letter_code
_entity_poly.pdbx_strand_id
1 'polypeptide(L)'
;MRSLLLLTTLLVPAHLAAAGSTKYAVDCPEHCDRNACKSSLRCKRTVLDDCGCCRVCAAGLGETCYRTVSGMDGVKCGPGLRCQFYSEEDDFGDEVGICKEHDVASGDGNAVKEEIVKENAARSPVMKWLNPR
;
A
#
# COMPACT_ATOMS: atom_id res chain seq x y z
N MET A 1 -46.79 -26.20 -41.72
CA MET A 1 -47.05 -25.02 -40.85
C MET A 1 -45.97 -25.02 -39.78
N ARG A 2 -45.10 -24.00 -39.77
CA ARG A 2 -43.86 -23.93 -38.99
C ARG A 2 -44.18 -23.43 -37.57
N SER A 3 -43.93 -24.25 -36.57
CA SER A 3 -43.78 -23.83 -35.17
C SER A 3 -42.33 -23.41 -34.97
N LEU A 4 -42.08 -22.13 -34.67
CA LEU A 4 -40.77 -21.61 -34.28
C LEU A 4 -40.91 -20.87 -32.95
N LEU A 5 -40.64 -21.66 -31.92
CA LEU A 5 -40.01 -21.37 -30.64
C LEU A 5 -39.79 -19.89 -30.27
N LEU A 6 -40.45 -19.50 -29.17
CA LEU A 6 -40.05 -18.45 -28.24
C LEU A 6 -38.67 -18.77 -27.64
N LEU A 7 -37.78 -17.77 -27.57
CA LEU A 7 -36.85 -17.42 -26.47
C LEU A 7 -35.65 -16.65 -27.05
N THR A 8 -35.73 -15.33 -27.09
CA THR A 8 -34.52 -14.50 -27.04
C THR A 8 -34.49 -13.80 -25.68
N THR A 9 -33.62 -14.36 -24.86
CA THR A 9 -33.22 -13.97 -23.51
C THR A 9 -32.93 -12.48 -23.38
N LEU A 10 -33.40 -11.90 -22.28
CA LEU A 10 -33.03 -10.58 -21.77
C LEU A 10 -31.50 -10.37 -21.84
N LEU A 11 -31.04 -9.46 -22.69
CA LEU A 11 -29.79 -8.76 -22.44
C LEU A 11 -30.11 -7.55 -21.57
N VAL A 12 -30.00 -7.72 -20.26
CA VAL A 12 -29.88 -6.60 -19.33
C VAL A 12 -28.46 -6.05 -19.48
N PRO A 13 -28.27 -4.78 -19.88
CA PRO A 13 -26.96 -4.16 -19.79
C PRO A 13 -26.66 -3.93 -18.31
N ALA A 14 -25.92 -4.86 -17.69
CA ALA A 14 -25.32 -4.66 -16.38
C ALA A 14 -24.05 -3.81 -16.54
N HIS A 15 -24.22 -2.55 -16.93
CA HIS A 15 -23.19 -1.53 -16.75
C HIS A 15 -23.65 -0.59 -15.66
N LEU A 16 -23.74 -1.12 -14.44
CA LEU A 16 -23.51 -0.29 -13.26
C LEU A 16 -22.03 0.11 -13.31
N ALA A 17 -21.73 1.15 -14.08
CA ALA A 17 -20.60 1.99 -13.74
C ALA A 17 -20.96 2.57 -12.39
N ALA A 18 -20.44 1.95 -11.32
CA ALA A 18 -20.32 2.65 -10.07
C ALA A 18 -19.62 3.96 -10.44
N ALA A 19 -20.32 5.08 -10.28
CA ALA A 19 -19.72 6.40 -10.33
C ALA A 19 -18.80 6.50 -9.11
N GLY A 20 -17.68 5.77 -9.16
CA GLY A 20 -16.57 5.92 -8.25
C GLY A 20 -16.08 7.33 -8.41
N SER A 21 -16.09 8.08 -7.32
CA SER A 21 -15.64 9.47 -7.30
C SER A 21 -14.25 9.58 -7.95
N THR A 22 -14.18 10.20 -9.13
CA THR A 22 -12.95 10.44 -9.88
C THR A 22 -12.09 11.55 -9.26
N LYS A 23 -12.56 12.17 -8.17
CA LYS A 23 -11.95 13.36 -7.54
C LYS A 23 -10.49 13.11 -7.11
N TYR A 24 -10.03 11.86 -7.05
CA TYR A 24 -8.70 11.49 -6.55
C TYR A 24 -8.01 10.40 -7.40
N ALA A 25 -8.41 10.25 -8.67
CA ALA A 25 -7.71 9.35 -9.58
C ALA A 25 -6.31 9.93 -9.88
N VAL A 26 -5.27 9.14 -9.67
CA VAL A 26 -3.91 9.46 -10.12
C VAL A 26 -3.72 8.96 -11.55
N ASP A 27 -3.35 9.86 -12.46
CA ASP A 27 -2.96 9.49 -13.82
C ASP A 27 -1.55 8.89 -13.81
N CYS A 28 -1.49 7.59 -13.55
CA CYS A 28 -0.26 6.82 -13.57
C CYS A 28 0.03 6.27 -14.97
N PRO A 29 1.30 6.23 -15.40
CA PRO A 29 1.66 5.61 -16.67
C PRO A 29 1.39 4.09 -16.64
N GLU A 30 1.03 3.50 -17.77
CA GLU A 30 0.82 2.04 -17.87
C GLU A 30 2.08 1.23 -17.50
N HIS A 31 3.26 1.82 -17.73
CA HIS A 31 4.54 1.23 -17.41
C HIS A 31 5.40 2.20 -16.60
N CYS A 32 6.00 1.68 -15.52
CA CYS A 32 6.94 2.44 -14.71
C CYS A 32 8.32 2.49 -15.38
N ASP A 33 8.77 3.69 -15.75
CA ASP A 33 10.18 3.97 -16.05
C ASP A 33 10.88 4.55 -14.82
N ARG A 34 11.64 3.71 -14.12
CA ARG A 34 12.39 4.12 -12.92
C ARG A 34 13.50 5.14 -13.22
N ASN A 35 13.95 5.24 -14.46
CA ASN A 35 14.99 6.20 -14.84
C ASN A 35 14.42 7.61 -15.00
N ALA A 36 13.11 7.74 -15.23
CA ALA A 36 12.40 9.02 -15.21
C ALA A 36 12.17 9.54 -13.79
N CYS A 37 12.34 8.70 -12.77
CA CYS A 37 12.23 9.12 -11.37
C CYS A 37 13.37 10.06 -10.97
N LYS A 38 13.01 11.11 -10.24
CA LYS A 38 14.00 12.00 -9.61
C LYS A 38 14.80 11.24 -8.55
N SER A 39 16.09 11.58 -8.41
CA SER A 39 16.95 10.96 -7.40
C SER A 39 16.63 11.45 -5.99
N SER A 40 16.20 10.56 -5.11
CA SER A 40 15.88 10.83 -3.69
C SER A 40 17.08 10.66 -2.74
N LEU A 41 18.30 10.98 -3.20
CA LEU A 41 19.58 10.61 -2.55
C LEU A 41 19.84 11.26 -1.18
N ARG A 42 19.01 12.21 -0.72
CA ARG A 42 19.19 12.93 0.55
C ARG A 42 18.02 12.78 1.53
N CYS A 43 17.10 11.86 1.27
CA CYS A 43 15.96 11.67 2.15
C CYS A 43 16.35 10.93 3.43
N LYS A 44 15.87 11.41 4.58
CA LYS A 44 15.97 10.67 5.85
C LYS A 44 15.22 9.32 5.78
N ARG A 45 14.10 9.29 5.07
CA ARG A 45 13.28 8.10 4.79
C ARG A 45 12.63 8.23 3.41
N THR A 46 12.33 7.11 2.77
CA THR A 46 11.63 7.08 1.48
C THR A 46 10.37 6.21 1.54
N VAL A 47 9.41 6.55 0.69
CA VAL A 47 8.20 5.76 0.40
C VAL A 47 8.02 5.65 -1.10
N LEU A 48 7.18 4.72 -1.53
CA LEU A 48 6.79 4.61 -2.94
C LEU A 48 5.66 5.61 -3.21
N ASP A 49 5.70 6.27 -4.37
CA ASP A 49 4.61 7.13 -4.83
C ASP A 49 3.30 6.34 -5.07
N ASP A 50 2.18 7.04 -5.30
CA ASP A 50 0.88 6.42 -5.50
C ASP A 50 0.78 5.62 -6.81
N CYS A 51 1.71 5.85 -7.74
CA CYS A 51 1.86 5.06 -8.96
C CYS A 51 2.67 3.78 -8.77
N GLY A 52 3.25 3.54 -7.59
CA GLY A 52 4.04 2.35 -7.34
C GLY A 52 5.42 2.36 -8.04
N CYS A 53 5.86 3.50 -8.56
CA CYS A 53 7.02 3.59 -9.45
C CYS A 53 8.24 4.20 -8.74
N CYS A 54 8.13 5.48 -8.37
CA CYS A 54 9.25 6.24 -7.85
C CYS A 54 9.35 6.14 -6.33
N ARG A 55 10.57 5.93 -5.83
CA ARG A 55 10.86 6.20 -4.42
C ARG A 55 11.02 7.70 -4.26
N VAL A 56 10.29 8.27 -3.31
CA VAL A 56 10.29 9.70 -2.99
C VAL A 56 10.61 9.90 -1.51
N CYS A 57 11.05 11.10 -1.12
CA CYS A 57 11.19 11.44 0.30
C CYS A 57 9.83 11.31 1.01
N ALA A 58 9.84 10.67 2.17
CA ALA A 58 8.67 10.57 3.02
C ALA A 58 8.49 11.84 3.87
N ALA A 59 7.25 12.32 3.96
CA ALA A 59 6.83 13.30 4.96
C ALA A 59 6.79 12.68 6.36
N GLY A 60 7.30 13.41 7.33
CA GLY A 60 7.35 13.06 8.75
C GLY A 60 6.08 13.42 9.52
N LEU A 61 6.01 13.00 10.78
CA LEU A 61 4.91 13.34 11.68
C LEU A 61 4.79 14.86 11.81
N GLY A 62 3.58 15.39 11.60
CA GLY A 62 3.30 16.83 11.65
C GLY A 62 3.64 17.59 10.36
N GLU A 63 4.25 16.94 9.36
CA GLU A 63 4.52 17.55 8.05
C GLU A 63 3.28 17.47 7.14
N THR A 64 3.24 18.37 6.17
CA THR A 64 2.19 18.44 5.16
C THR A 64 2.18 17.20 4.27
N CYS A 65 0.98 16.78 3.88
CA CYS A 65 0.78 15.71 2.91
C CYS A 65 -0.40 16.00 1.99
N TYR A 66 -0.33 15.41 0.80
CA TYR A 66 -1.44 15.40 -0.16
C TYR A 66 -2.03 14.00 -0.26
N ARG A 67 -3.25 13.94 -0.76
CA ARG A 67 -3.98 12.69 -0.98
C ARG A 67 -3.31 11.79 -2.01
N THR A 68 -2.75 12.38 -3.04
CA THR A 68 -2.19 11.70 -4.19
C THR A 68 -0.86 12.32 -4.58
N VAL A 69 0.17 11.48 -4.73
CA VAL A 69 1.55 11.89 -4.95
C VAL A 69 2.16 11.03 -6.04
N SER A 70 2.55 11.63 -7.17
CA SER A 70 3.26 10.96 -8.28
C SER A 70 4.64 11.58 -8.45
N GLY A 71 5.70 10.83 -8.11
CA GLY A 71 7.09 11.29 -8.24
C GLY A 71 7.51 12.53 -7.42
N MET A 72 6.70 13.01 -6.46
CA MET A 72 7.02 14.20 -5.65
C MET A 72 7.57 13.85 -4.26
N ASP A 73 8.66 14.51 -3.88
CA ASP A 73 9.32 14.36 -2.59
C ASP A 73 8.60 15.12 -1.47
N GLY A 74 8.55 14.54 -0.26
CA GLY A 74 8.27 15.26 0.98
C GLY A 74 6.79 15.51 1.27
N VAL A 75 5.90 14.90 0.51
CA VAL A 75 4.45 15.15 0.60
C VAL A 75 3.60 13.88 0.71
N LYS A 76 4.26 12.72 0.80
CA LYS A 76 3.63 11.43 1.10
C LYS A 76 4.10 10.95 2.47
N CYS A 77 3.16 10.69 3.36
CA CYS A 77 3.49 10.26 4.72
C CYS A 77 4.34 8.99 4.75
N GLY A 78 5.31 8.98 5.66
CA GLY A 78 6.17 7.83 5.90
C GLY A 78 5.46 6.63 6.55
N PRO A 79 6.15 5.49 6.68
CA PRO A 79 5.61 4.30 7.33
C PRO A 79 5.10 4.59 8.75
N GLY A 80 3.93 4.03 9.09
CA GLY A 80 3.29 4.23 10.40
C GLY A 80 2.53 5.55 10.54
N LEU A 81 2.47 6.37 9.49
CA LEU A 81 1.75 7.63 9.46
C LEU A 81 0.61 7.58 8.43
N ARG A 82 -0.48 8.29 8.70
CA ARG A 82 -1.58 8.54 7.75
C ARG A 82 -1.74 10.03 7.52
N CYS A 83 -2.12 10.41 6.30
CA CYS A 83 -2.46 11.79 6.01
C CYS A 83 -3.86 12.11 6.56
N GLN A 84 -3.93 12.98 7.57
CA GLN A 84 -5.19 13.48 8.11
C GLN A 84 -5.52 14.79 7.41
N PHE A 85 -6.54 14.76 6.57
CA PHE A 85 -7.06 15.95 5.89
C PHE A 85 -7.91 16.79 6.85
N TYR A 86 -7.79 18.11 6.73
CA TYR A 86 -8.77 19.01 7.33
C TYR A 86 -10.02 19.04 6.45
N SER A 87 -11.20 19.17 7.05
CA SER A 87 -12.48 19.23 6.33
C SER A 87 -12.66 20.52 5.52
N GLU A 88 -11.84 21.53 5.77
CA GLU A 88 -11.76 22.73 4.94
C GLU A 88 -10.88 22.44 3.71
N GLU A 89 -11.52 22.29 2.56
CA GLU A 89 -10.89 22.45 1.25
C GLU A 89 -10.36 23.90 1.17
N ASP A 90 -9.12 24.09 0.75
CA ASP A 90 -8.61 25.45 0.52
C ASP A 90 -9.34 26.12 -0.67
N ASP A 91 -9.15 27.43 -0.85
CA ASP A 91 -9.78 28.20 -1.94
C ASP A 91 -9.45 27.66 -3.36
N PHE A 92 -8.48 26.73 -3.47
CA PHE A 92 -8.06 26.08 -4.70
C PHE A 92 -8.65 24.67 -4.89
N GLY A 93 -9.33 24.13 -3.86
CA GLY A 93 -9.96 22.80 -3.88
C GLY A 93 -8.99 21.65 -3.66
N ASP A 94 -7.75 21.94 -3.23
CA ASP A 94 -6.74 20.94 -2.93
C ASP A 94 -6.85 20.53 -1.46
N GLU A 95 -7.18 19.26 -1.22
CA GLU A 95 -7.33 18.72 0.12
C GLU A 95 -5.93 18.47 0.71
N VAL A 96 -5.43 19.45 1.48
CA VAL A 96 -4.15 19.36 2.19
C VAL A 96 -4.36 18.73 3.56
N GLY A 97 -3.47 17.81 3.93
CA GLY A 97 -3.49 17.16 5.24
C GLY A 97 -2.16 17.28 5.98
N ILE A 98 -2.16 16.71 7.19
CA ILE A 98 -0.97 16.58 8.04
C ILE A 98 -0.75 15.11 8.36
N CYS A 99 0.49 14.66 8.27
CA CYS A 99 0.85 13.30 8.65
C CYS A 99 0.70 13.11 10.16
N LYS A 100 -0.19 12.20 10.56
CA LYS A 100 -0.43 11.80 11.95
C LYS A 100 -0.07 10.34 12.13
N GLU A 101 0.19 9.94 13.37
CA GLU A 101 0.35 8.53 13.69
C GLU A 101 -0.90 7.75 13.25
N HIS A 102 -0.67 6.57 12.70
CA HIS A 102 -1.76 5.69 12.34
C HIS A 102 -2.35 5.13 13.63
N ASP A 103 -3.52 5.62 14.07
CA ASP A 103 -4.23 5.06 15.23
C ASP A 103 -4.59 3.60 14.94
N VAL A 104 -3.71 2.66 15.32
CA VAL A 104 -3.98 1.23 15.31
C VAL A 104 -4.82 0.87 16.55
N ALA A 105 -5.96 1.53 16.71
CA ALA A 105 -7.02 1.07 17.59
C ALA A 105 -7.92 0.10 16.82
N SER A 106 -7.35 -1.00 16.35
CA SER A 106 -8.11 -2.17 15.86
C SER A 106 -7.38 -3.39 16.37
N GLY A 107 -7.74 -3.80 17.58
CA GLY A 107 -7.25 -5.01 18.19
C GLY A 107 -7.75 -6.24 17.44
N ASP A 108 -6.81 -7.14 17.13
CA ASP A 108 -7.06 -8.57 17.10
C ASP A 108 -5.83 -9.23 17.74
N GLY A 109 -5.94 -9.47 19.04
CA GLY A 109 -4.90 -10.10 19.84
C GLY A 109 -4.78 -11.59 19.54
N ASN A 110 -4.19 -11.96 18.40
CA ASN A 110 -3.70 -13.31 18.18
C ASN A 110 -2.18 -13.30 17.97
N ALA A 111 -1.45 -13.29 19.09
CA ALA A 111 -0.12 -13.85 19.13
C ALA A 111 -0.28 -15.37 18.99
N VAL A 112 -0.17 -15.87 17.76
CA VAL A 112 -0.08 -17.31 17.51
C VAL A 112 1.21 -17.79 18.19
N LYS A 113 1.04 -18.46 19.33
CA LYS A 113 2.12 -19.14 20.04
C LYS A 113 2.72 -20.20 19.13
N GLU A 114 4.05 -20.26 19.12
CA GLU A 114 4.83 -21.40 18.61
C GLU A 114 4.26 -22.71 19.16
N GLU A 115 3.71 -23.55 18.29
CA GLU A 115 3.50 -24.95 18.59
C GLU A 115 4.75 -25.72 18.18
N ILE A 116 5.56 -25.98 19.19
CA ILE A 116 6.65 -26.93 19.23
C ILE A 116 6.06 -28.29 18.85
N VAL A 117 6.22 -28.71 17.59
CA VAL A 117 6.00 -30.10 17.19
C VAL A 117 7.10 -30.94 17.81
N LYS A 118 6.79 -31.48 18.98
CA LYS A 118 7.51 -32.55 19.65
C LYS A 118 7.21 -33.83 18.91
N GLU A 119 8.10 -34.27 18.03
CA GLU A 119 8.08 -35.67 17.63
C GLU A 119 9.48 -36.24 17.30
N ASN A 120 9.89 -37.17 18.18
CA ASN A 120 10.79 -38.31 18.01
C ASN A 120 12.32 -38.18 18.14
N ALA A 121 12.80 -39.00 19.07
CA ALA A 121 14.18 -39.25 19.44
C ALA A 121 15.00 -39.94 18.34
N ALA A 122 16.28 -39.56 18.21
CA ALA A 122 17.43 -40.47 18.22
C ALA A 122 18.77 -39.71 18.07
N ARG A 123 19.73 -39.99 18.98
CA ARG A 123 21.21 -39.89 18.82
C ARG A 123 21.80 -38.46 18.72
N SER A 124 22.90 -38.06 19.35
CA SER A 124 23.93 -38.67 20.22
C SER A 124 24.72 -37.49 20.84
N PRO A 125 25.31 -37.60 22.05
CA PRO A 125 26.03 -36.49 22.66
C PRO A 125 27.46 -36.34 22.07
N VAL A 126 27.82 -35.07 21.81
CA VAL A 126 29.15 -34.46 21.98
C VAL A 126 30.37 -35.33 21.67
N MET A 127 31.07 -35.03 20.58
CA MET A 127 32.47 -35.42 20.41
C MET A 127 33.34 -34.16 20.40
N LYS A 128 34.18 -34.07 21.43
CA LYS A 128 35.17 -33.02 21.68
C LYS A 128 36.24 -33.02 20.58
N TRP A 129 36.63 -31.83 20.16
CA TRP A 129 37.81 -31.57 19.34
C TRP A 129 39.09 -31.83 20.15
N LEU A 130 40.04 -32.61 19.61
CA LEU A 130 41.43 -32.63 20.05
C LEU A 130 42.37 -32.62 18.84
N ASN A 131 43.35 -31.72 18.89
CA ASN A 131 44.32 -31.39 17.83
C ASN A 131 45.36 -32.48 17.55
N PRO A 132 45.94 -32.56 16.34
CA PRO A 132 47.01 -33.48 16.00
C PRO A 132 48.40 -32.92 16.38
N ARG A 133 49.31 -33.82 16.76
CA ARG A 133 50.77 -33.66 16.64
C ARG A 133 51.31 -34.79 15.79
#